data_AF-K9WUE3-F1
#
_entry.id   AF-K9WUE3-F1
#
_cell.length_a   1.000
_cell.length_b   1.000
_cell.length_c   1.000
_cell.angle_alpha   90.00
_cell.angle_beta   90.00
_cell.angle_gamma   90.00
#
_symmetry.space_group_name_H-M   'P 1'
#
loop_
_entity.id
_entity.type
_entity.pdbx_description
1 polymer ?
#
loop_
_entity_poly.entity_id
_entity_poly.type
_entity_poly.pdbx_seq_one_letter_code
_entity_poly.pdbx_strand_id
1 'polypeptide(L)'
;MTHLKSFQKLTEIANEHGIICQPAQNECLIACLPGYDDFLLAFTWSGAVEGESSEHELIAISIQDIPKEVTVAAWQIPTYLFGSVLRQAQMLVKAHLEFIS
;
A
#
# COMPACT_ATOMS: atom_id res chain seq x y z
N MET A 1 13.56 1.76 -16.16
CA MET A 1 14.68 1.86 -15.19
C MET A 1 14.44 2.88 -14.07
N THR A 2 13.65 3.94 -14.30
CA THR A 2 13.30 4.95 -13.27
C THR A 2 12.37 4.40 -12.18
N HIS A 3 11.34 3.62 -12.54
CA HIS A 3 10.38 3.08 -11.57
C HIS A 3 10.99 2.13 -10.54
N LEU A 4 12.05 1.39 -10.87
CA LEU A 4 12.72 0.48 -9.94
C LEU A 4 13.27 1.21 -8.70
N LYS A 5 13.84 2.41 -8.86
CA LYS A 5 14.36 3.22 -7.75
C LYS A 5 13.23 3.82 -6.91
N SER A 6 12.16 4.30 -7.55
CA SER A 6 10.96 4.77 -6.85
C SER A 6 10.31 3.64 -6.03
N PHE A 7 10.22 2.43 -6.59
CA PHE A 7 9.71 1.25 -5.90
C PHE A 7 10.55 0.82 -4.70
N GLN A 8 11.88 0.88 -4.82
CA GLN A 8 12.78 0.64 -3.70
C GLN A 8 12.51 1.63 -2.56
N LYS A 9 12.35 2.93 -2.86
CA LYS A 9 12.00 3.95 -1.86
C LYS A 9 10.65 3.67 -1.19
N LEU A 10 9.63 3.25 -1.94
CA LEU A 10 8.34 2.85 -1.35
C LEU A 10 8.48 1.63 -0.44
N THR A 11 9.30 0.66 -0.84
CA THR A 11 9.60 -0.53 -0.02
C THR A 11 10.29 -0.14 1.29
N GLU A 12 11.26 0.78 1.24
CA GLU A 12 11.92 1.31 2.43
C GLU A 12 10.92 1.98 3.38
N ILE A 13 10.03 2.84 2.86
CA ILE A 13 8.98 3.48 3.65
C ILE A 13 8.03 2.45 4.27
N ALA A 14 7.64 1.41 3.53
CA ALA A 14 6.79 0.34 4.04
C ALA A 14 7.48 -0.42 5.19
N ASN A 15 8.76 -0.76 5.02
CA ASN A 15 9.55 -1.43 6.05
C ASN A 15 9.68 -0.60 7.33
N GLU A 16 9.81 0.73 7.24
CA GLU A 16 9.79 1.62 8.42
C GLU A 16 8.48 1.54 9.21
N HIS A 17 7.39 1.14 8.56
CA HIS A 17 6.08 0.94 9.18
C HIS A 17 5.84 -0.53 9.59
N GLY A 18 6.87 -1.37 9.53
CA GLY A 18 6.80 -2.81 9.85
C GLY A 18 6.14 -3.66 8.77
N ILE A 19 5.88 -3.09 7.59
CA ILE A 19 5.19 -3.75 6.48
C ILE A 19 6.25 -4.40 5.58
N ILE A 20 6.47 -5.71 5.77
CA ILE A 20 7.46 -6.47 5.00
C ILE A 20 6.86 -6.86 3.66
N CYS A 21 7.30 -6.18 2.61
CA CYS A 21 6.81 -6.39 1.26
C CYS A 21 7.46 -7.62 0.62
N GLN A 22 6.64 -8.51 0.07
CA GLN A 22 7.10 -9.58 -0.81
C GLN A 22 7.19 -9.05 -2.25
N PRO A 23 8.30 -9.28 -2.96
CA PRO A 23 8.41 -8.89 -4.36
C PRO A 23 7.46 -9.75 -5.22
N ALA A 24 6.47 -9.14 -5.88
CA ALA A 24 5.68 -9.82 -6.91
C ALA A 24 6.20 -9.50 -8.32
N GLN A 25 5.85 -10.36 -9.28
CA GLN A 25 6.44 -10.38 -10.63
C GLN A 25 6.19 -9.11 -11.48
N ASN A 26 5.30 -8.21 -11.07
CA ASN A 26 4.85 -7.06 -11.86
C ASN A 26 4.94 -5.71 -11.13
N GLU A 27 5.96 -5.50 -10.29
CA GLU A 27 6.05 -4.29 -9.45
C GLU A 27 4.82 -4.11 -8.54
N CYS A 28 4.16 -5.21 -8.19
CA CYS A 28 3.15 -5.22 -7.14
C CYS A 28 3.83 -5.68 -5.86
N LEU A 29 3.70 -4.93 -4.78
CA LEU A 29 4.21 -5.33 -3.47
C LEU A 29 3.02 -5.71 -2.61
N ILE A 30 3.09 -6.91 -2.04
CA ILE A 30 2.07 -7.46 -1.15
C ILE A 30 2.71 -7.65 0.22
N ALA A 31 2.03 -7.21 1.26
CA ALA A 31 2.48 -7.35 2.63
C ALA A 31 1.29 -7.59 3.57
N CYS A 32 1.53 -8.35 4.63
CA CYS A 32 0.58 -8.41 5.75
C CYS A 32 0.59 -7.07 6.49
N LEU A 33 -0.58 -6.62 6.93
CA LEU A 33 -0.66 -5.46 7.82
C LEU A 33 -0.20 -5.87 9.22
N PRO A 34 0.75 -5.14 9.85
CA PRO A 34 1.26 -5.48 11.18
C PRO A 34 0.15 -5.58 12.21
N GLY A 35 0.06 -6.73 12.88
CA GLY A 35 -0.98 -7.03 13.87
C GLY A 35 -2.33 -7.48 13.27
N TYR A 36 -2.42 -7.62 11.95
CA TYR A 36 -3.62 -7.97 11.21
C TYR A 36 -3.28 -8.98 10.09
N ASP A 37 -2.90 -10.20 10.48
CA ASP A 37 -2.41 -11.23 9.54
C ASP A 37 -3.46 -11.70 8.53
N ASP A 38 -4.74 -11.51 8.83
CA ASP A 38 -5.87 -11.77 7.94
C ASP A 38 -6.09 -10.67 6.87
N PHE A 39 -5.27 -9.62 6.88
CA PHE A 39 -5.37 -8.51 5.94
C PHE A 39 -4.09 -8.31 5.12
N LEU A 40 -4.26 -8.25 3.80
CA LEU A 40 -3.19 -7.91 2.88
C LEU A 40 -3.29 -6.46 2.45
N LEU A 41 -2.16 -5.77 2.50
CA LEU A 41 -1.93 -4.52 1.79
C LEU A 41 -1.22 -4.85 0.48
N ALA A 42 -1.78 -4.40 -0.63
CA ALA A 42 -1.13 -4.44 -1.93
C ALA A 42 -0.96 -3.01 -2.46
N PHE A 43 0.16 -2.75 -3.13
CA PHE A 43 0.33 -1.50 -3.86
C PHE A 43 1.16 -1.67 -5.13
N THR A 44 0.84 -0.85 -6.11
CA THR A 44 1.47 -0.86 -7.44
C THR A 44 1.52 0.55 -8.00
N TRP A 45 2.39 0.74 -8.98
CA TRP A 45 2.45 1.94 -9.78
C TRP A 45 1.19 2.11 -10.62
N SER A 46 0.66 3.34 -10.67
CA SER A 46 -0.61 3.62 -11.35
C SER A 46 -0.55 4.75 -12.38
N GLY A 47 0.53 5.55 -12.40
CA GLY A 47 0.73 6.57 -13.42
C GLY A 47 1.55 7.76 -12.92
N ALA A 48 1.94 8.65 -13.82
CA ALA A 48 2.61 9.90 -13.50
C ALA A 48 1.67 11.08 -13.76
N VAL A 49 1.82 12.16 -12.99
CA VAL A 49 1.17 13.43 -13.29
C VAL A 49 2.04 14.17 -14.31
N GLU A 50 1.46 14.52 -15.47
CA GLU A 50 2.20 15.19 -16.54
C GLU A 50 2.79 16.53 -16.06
N GLY A 51 4.08 16.75 -16.34
CA GLY A 51 4.79 17.98 -16.00
C GLY A 51 5.29 18.09 -14.56
N GLU A 52 5.03 17.09 -13.71
CA GLU A 52 5.41 17.10 -12.30
C GLU A 52 6.67 16.27 -12.00
N SER A 53 7.27 16.53 -10.84
CA SER A 53 8.43 15.76 -10.34
C SER A 53 8.05 14.31 -10.01
N SER A 54 9.05 13.43 -9.93
CA SER A 54 8.87 12.01 -9.58
C SER A 54 8.28 11.76 -8.18
N GLU A 55 8.01 12.79 -7.38
CA GLU A 55 7.34 12.66 -6.08
C GLU A 55 5.81 12.76 -6.19
N HIS A 56 5.30 13.38 -7.25
CA HIS A 56 3.87 13.48 -7.57
C HIS A 56 3.35 12.28 -8.36
N GLU A 57 4.26 11.36 -8.62
CA GLU A 57 4.01 10.03 -9.12
C GLU A 57 2.86 9.32 -8.34
N LEU A 58 1.91 8.68 -9.03
CA LEU A 58 0.73 8.04 -8.45
C LEU A 58 0.89 6.53 -8.25
N ILE A 59 0.51 6.06 -7.08
CA ILE A 59 0.39 4.64 -6.73
C ILE A 59 -1.07 4.27 -6.46
N ALA A 60 -1.43 3.04 -6.83
CA ALA A 60 -2.65 2.41 -6.39
C ALA A 60 -2.37 1.55 -5.17
N ILE A 61 -3.25 1.60 -4.17
CA ILE A 61 -3.17 0.85 -2.92
C ILE A 61 -4.51 0.15 -2.71
N SER A 62 -4.48 -1.08 -2.23
CA SER A 62 -5.68 -1.82 -1.82
C SER A 62 -5.44 -2.62 -0.55
N ILE A 63 -6.49 -2.78 0.25
CA ILE A 63 -6.52 -3.62 1.45
C ILE A 63 -7.56 -4.72 1.25
N GLN A 64 -7.16 -5.97 1.45
CA GLN A 64 -8.01 -7.13 1.29
C GLN A 64 -8.14 -7.87 2.62
N ASP A 65 -9.39 -8.20 2.99
CA ASP A 65 -9.71 -9.19 4.02
C ASP A 65 -9.60 -10.58 3.37
N ILE A 66 -8.60 -11.36 3.78
CA ILE A 66 -8.28 -12.66 3.16
C ILE A 66 -9.39 -13.67 3.44
N PRO A 67 -9.84 -13.89 4.70
CA PRO A 67 -10.89 -14.87 4.99
C PRO A 67 -12.20 -14.63 4.25
N LYS A 68 -12.56 -13.36 4.01
CA LYS A 68 -13.81 -12.99 3.34
C LYS A 68 -13.67 -12.78 1.84
N GLU A 69 -12.45 -12.78 1.31
CA GLU A 69 -12.14 -12.49 -0.09
C GLU A 69 -12.71 -11.13 -0.57
N VAL A 70 -12.74 -10.12 0.31
CA VAL A 70 -13.27 -8.78 -0.02
C VAL A 70 -12.21 -7.69 0.07
N THR A 71 -12.26 -6.75 -0.87
CA THR A 71 -11.49 -5.50 -0.77
C THR A 71 -12.19 -4.55 0.19
N VAL A 72 -11.51 -4.20 1.29
CA VAL A 72 -12.04 -3.28 2.32
C VAL A 72 -11.84 -1.82 1.91
N ALA A 73 -10.74 -1.54 1.21
CA ALA A 73 -10.48 -0.22 0.66
C ALA A 73 -9.54 -0.29 -0.55
N ALA A 74 -9.68 0.69 -1.44
CA ALA A 74 -8.76 0.94 -2.53
C ALA A 74 -8.66 2.44 -2.80
N TRP A 75 -7.44 2.93 -3.03
CA TRP A 75 -7.16 4.34 -3.29
C TRP A 75 -6.09 4.49 -4.36
N GLN A 76 -6.12 5.63 -5.04
CA GLN A 76 -5.00 6.13 -5.83
C GLN A 76 -4.46 7.38 -5.17
N ILE A 77 -3.16 7.42 -4.87
CA ILE A 77 -2.54 8.53 -4.15
C ILE A 77 -1.18 8.90 -4.76
N PRO A 78 -0.73 10.16 -4.58
CA PRO A 78 0.67 10.53 -4.78
C PRO A 78 1.62 9.76 -3.86
N THR A 79 2.82 9.42 -4.35
CA THR A 79 3.82 8.65 -3.60
C THR A 79 4.32 9.34 -2.34
N TYR A 80 4.38 10.67 -2.32
CA TYR A 80 4.78 11.41 -1.11
C TYR A 80 3.79 11.25 0.06
N LEU A 81 2.55 10.81 -0.19
CA LEU A 81 1.56 10.52 0.85
C LEU A 81 1.63 9.08 1.37
N PHE A 82 2.48 8.22 0.78
CA PHE A 82 2.46 6.78 1.03
C PHE A 82 2.57 6.43 2.51
N GLY A 83 3.57 6.95 3.22
CA GLY A 83 3.75 6.68 4.66
C GLY A 83 2.55 7.09 5.52
N SER A 84 1.90 8.21 5.21
CA SER A 84 0.68 8.63 5.91
C SER A 84 -0.48 7.67 5.68
N VAL A 85 -0.64 7.17 4.45
CA VAL A 85 -1.70 6.22 4.11
C VAL A 85 -1.46 4.84 4.73
N LEU A 86 -0.21 4.40 4.92
CA LEU A 86 0.08 3.16 5.64
C LEU A 86 -0.46 3.17 7.09
N ARG A 87 -0.32 4.29 7.80
CA ARG A 87 -0.89 4.44 9.14
C ARG A 87 -2.42 4.44 9.13
N GLN A 88 -3.01 5.11 8.14
CA GLN A 88 -4.47 5.14 7.99
C GLN A 88 -5.04 3.76 7.62
N ALA A 89 -4.31 2.97 6.82
CA ALA A 89 -4.66 1.60 6.48
C ALA A 89 -4.82 0.72 7.72
N GLN A 90 -3.87 0.80 8.66
CA GLN A 90 -3.94 0.09 9.94
C GLN A 90 -5.15 0.52 10.78
N MET A 91 -5.41 1.83 10.86
CA MET A 91 -6.59 2.35 11.58
C MET A 91 -7.91 1.90 10.94
N LEU A 92 -7.96 1.87 9.60
CA LEU A 92 -9.15 1.42 8.87
C LEU A 92 -9.44 -0.05 9.13
N VAL A 93 -8.41 -0.92 9.06
CA VAL A 93 -8.59 -2.35 9.36
C VAL A 93 -9.08 -2.56 10.78
N LYS A 94 -8.52 -1.82 11.75
CA LYS A 94 -9.01 -1.84 13.14
C LYS A 94 -10.49 -1.49 13.23
N ALA A 95 -10.92 -0.41 12.59
CA ALA A 95 -12.33 0.01 12.58
C ALA A 95 -13.23 -0.99 11.83
N HIS A 96 -12.74 -1.60 10.75
CA HIS A 96 -13.45 -2.64 10.02
C HIS A 96 -13.72 -3.84 10.93
N LEU A 97 -12.70 -4.31 11.66
CA LEU A 97 -12.81 -5.41 12.62
C LEU A 97 -13.83 -5.10 13.73
N GLU A 98 -13.80 -3.88 14.29
CA GLU A 98 -14.76 -3.43 15.32
C GLU A 98 -16.21 -3.34 14.80
N PHE A 99 -16.40 -3.09 13.49
CA PHE A 99 -17.74 -3.03 12.90
C PHE A 99 -18.35 -4.41 12.63
N ILE A 100 -17.52 -5.40 12.29
CA ILE A 100 -17.98 -6.76 11.94
C ILE A 100 -18.11 -7.68 13.15
N SER A 101 -17.55 -7.30 14.31
CA SER A 101 -17.63 -8.02 15.58
C SER A 101 -18.96 -7.79 16.30
#